data_AF-A0A4Q3VN25-F1
#
_entry.id   AF-A0A4Q3VN25-F1
#
_cell.length_a   1.000
_cell.length_b   1.000
_cell.length_c   1.000
_cell.angle_alpha   90.00
_cell.angle_beta   90.00
_cell.angle_gamma   90.00
#
_symmetry.space_group_name_H-M   'P 1'
#
loop_
_entity.id
_entity.type
_entity.pdbx_description
1 polymer ?
#
loop_
_entity_poly.entity_id
_entity_poly.type
_entity_poly.pdbx_seq_one_letter_code
_entity_poly.pdbx_strand_id
1 'polypeptide(L)'
;MVFHITVFKKGISSLELAKVFDIDEKTAFRFREKVQDAMGAWLSKEKDKRVTMIPTKLDSIIIGNRGEDLNGLQRLEIVVEEYRRGSSRNKITRFQSSILSADNIDHCELVAGRYVDENKLIGLWNFKTWLTGVHHHCSIGKVHRYENEFLFRLNNRHRQDMIWHILIGEMMLAKPHYLYSNAA
;
A
#
# COMPACT_ATOMS: atom_id res chain seq x y z
N MET A 1 13.99 -4.86 13.24
CA MET A 1 12.71 -4.31 12.71
C MET A 1 12.53 -4.46 11.20
N VAL A 2 13.44 -3.93 10.34
CA VAL A 2 13.30 -3.95 8.86
C VAL A 2 12.97 -5.33 8.30
N PHE A 3 13.70 -6.35 8.73
CA PHE A 3 13.49 -7.74 8.33
C PHE A 3 12.05 -8.23 8.57
N HIS A 4 11.48 -7.93 9.74
CA HIS A 4 10.11 -8.31 10.08
C HIS A 4 9.08 -7.59 9.19
N ILE A 5 9.30 -6.30 8.89
CA ILE A 5 8.41 -5.54 7.99
C ILE A 5 8.41 -6.18 6.59
N THR A 6 9.56 -6.66 6.09
CA THR A 6 9.64 -7.28 4.76
C THR A 6 9.09 -8.70 4.68
N VAL A 7 9.41 -9.54 5.67
CA VAL A 7 9.26 -11.00 5.56
C VAL A 7 7.88 -11.48 5.98
N PHE A 8 7.20 -10.77 6.89
CA PHE A 8 5.89 -11.20 7.38
C PHE A 8 4.84 -11.13 6.26
N LYS A 9 4.35 -12.28 5.82
CA LYS A 9 3.42 -12.40 4.68
C LYS A 9 2.17 -11.52 4.83
N LYS A 10 1.61 -11.46 6.03
CA LYS A 10 0.43 -10.64 6.35
C LYS A 10 0.76 -9.20 6.74
N GLY A 11 2.03 -8.80 6.74
CA GLY A 11 2.49 -7.59 7.43
C GLY A 11 2.56 -7.81 8.94
N ILE A 12 3.03 -6.79 9.64
CA ILE A 12 3.16 -6.76 11.09
C ILE A 12 2.68 -5.38 11.58
N SER A 13 1.88 -5.30 12.65
CA SER A 13 1.41 -4.01 13.15
C SER A 13 2.51 -3.27 13.91
N SER A 14 2.36 -1.96 14.10
CA SER A 14 3.30 -1.17 14.91
C SER A 14 3.31 -1.61 16.37
N LEU A 15 2.15 -1.98 16.92
CA LEU A 15 2.02 -2.57 18.25
C LEU A 15 2.77 -3.89 18.38
N GLU A 16 2.69 -4.76 17.38
CA GLU A 16 3.41 -6.04 17.40
C GLU A 16 4.92 -5.84 17.22
N LEU A 17 5.33 -4.91 16.35
CA LEU A 17 6.74 -4.50 16.25
C LEU A 17 7.28 -3.96 17.57
N ALA A 18 6.49 -3.13 18.27
CA ALA A 18 6.85 -2.57 19.57
C ALA A 18 7.12 -3.68 20.60
N LYS A 19 6.22 -4.67 20.66
CA LYS A 19 6.37 -5.83 21.55
C LYS A 19 7.59 -6.69 21.21
N VAL A 20 7.79 -7.02 19.93
CA VAL A 20 8.91 -7.89 19.49
C VAL A 20 10.27 -7.28 19.80
N PHE A 21 10.39 -5.94 19.71
CA PHE A 21 11.65 -5.23 19.89
C PHE A 21 11.79 -4.53 21.24
N ASP A 22 10.79 -4.66 22.12
CA ASP A 22 10.73 -4.00 23.43
C ASP A 22 10.98 -2.48 23.35
N ILE A 23 10.22 -1.81 22.49
CA ILE A 23 10.30 -0.36 22.26
C ILE A 23 8.91 0.28 22.32
N ASP A 24 8.86 1.60 22.48
CA ASP A 24 7.62 2.36 22.40
C ASP A 24 6.94 2.22 21.02
N GLU A 25 5.60 2.14 21.02
CA GLU A 25 4.82 1.96 19.80
C GLU A 25 5.02 3.10 18.81
N LYS A 26 5.12 4.35 19.28
CA LYS A 26 5.32 5.51 18.38
C LYS A 26 6.70 5.45 17.74
N THR A 27 7.69 4.91 18.45
CA THR A 27 9.03 4.66 17.88
C THR A 27 8.96 3.59 16.80
N ALA A 28 8.28 2.47 17.07
CA ALA A 28 8.08 1.41 16.10
C ALA A 28 7.32 1.90 14.86
N PHE A 29 6.31 2.73 15.07
CA PHE A 29 5.49 3.36 14.06
C PHE A 29 6.30 4.32 13.16
N ARG A 30 7.05 5.26 13.74
CA ARG A 30 7.91 6.18 12.98
C ARG A 30 9.00 5.44 12.19
N PHE A 31 9.58 4.40 12.79
CA PHE A 31 10.55 3.57 12.10
C PHE A 31 9.93 2.87 10.89
N ARG A 32 8.71 2.36 11.03
CA ARG A 32 7.96 1.76 9.91
C ARG A 32 7.73 2.78 8.81
N GLU A 33 7.28 4.00 9.13
CA GLU A 33 7.06 5.05 8.11
C GLU A 33 8.32 5.32 7.30
N LYS A 34 9.49 5.41 7.95
CA LYS A 34 10.79 5.53 7.26
C LYS A 34 11.07 4.37 6.30
N VAL A 35 10.75 3.14 6.71
CA VAL A 35 10.91 1.94 5.87
C VAL A 35 9.96 1.98 4.67
N GLN A 36 8.70 2.33 4.89
CA GLN A 36 7.68 2.43 3.84
C GLN A 36 8.00 3.53 2.82
N ASP A 37 8.58 4.64 3.25
CA ASP A 37 9.02 5.70 2.34
C ASP A 37 10.19 5.24 1.47
N ALA A 38 11.14 4.47 2.02
CA ALA A 38 12.22 3.86 1.24
C ALA A 38 11.69 2.84 0.22
N MET A 39 10.68 2.05 0.58
CA MET A 39 9.96 1.16 -0.34
C MET A 39 9.29 1.95 -1.49
N GLY A 40 8.73 3.12 -1.20
CA GLY A 40 8.17 4.02 -2.20
C GLY A 40 9.21 4.66 -3.13
N ALA A 41 10.38 5.00 -2.58
CA ALA A 41 11.51 5.50 -3.36
C ALA A 41 12.01 4.45 -4.37
N TRP A 42 12.10 3.18 -3.95
CA TRP A 42 12.41 2.05 -4.84
C TRP A 42 11.41 1.94 -5.99
N LEU A 43 10.11 1.96 -5.68
CA LEU A 43 9.06 1.90 -6.70
C LEU A 43 9.16 3.04 -7.71
N SER A 44 9.57 4.22 -7.25
CA SER A 44 9.70 5.41 -8.10
C SER A 44 10.88 5.30 -9.08
N LYS A 45 11.96 4.60 -8.71
CA LYS A 45 13.12 4.36 -9.58
C LYS A 45 12.85 3.35 -10.69
N GLU A 46 11.98 2.38 -10.43
CA GLU A 46 11.66 1.29 -11.37
C GLU A 46 10.60 1.66 -12.41
N LYS A 47 10.17 2.92 -12.47
CA LYS A 47 9.18 3.41 -13.45
C LYS A 47 9.73 3.40 -14.87
N ASP A 48 9.00 2.81 -15.80
CA ASP A 48 9.27 2.86 -17.25
C ASP A 48 8.31 3.85 -17.94
N LYS A 49 8.63 4.29 -19.16
CA LYS A 49 7.85 5.23 -19.97
C LYS A 49 6.56 4.62 -20.54
N ARG A 50 6.49 3.29 -20.67
CA ARG A 50 5.29 2.59 -21.17
C ARG A 50 4.42 2.14 -20.00
N VAL A 51 3.31 2.82 -19.80
CA VAL A 51 2.40 2.64 -18.67
C VAL A 51 1.02 2.25 -19.19
N THR A 52 0.46 1.17 -18.65
CA THR A 52 -0.99 0.95 -18.73
C THR A 52 -1.60 1.51 -17.46
N MET A 53 -2.54 2.45 -17.61
CA MET A 53 -3.27 3.04 -16.49
C MET A 53 -4.68 2.46 -16.47
N ILE A 54 -5.06 1.85 -15.36
CA ILE A 54 -6.37 1.25 -15.15
C ILE A 54 -7.01 1.98 -13.96
N PRO A 55 -7.86 2.99 -14.20
CA PRO A 55 -8.63 3.62 -13.13
C PRO A 55 -9.63 2.59 -12.60
N THR A 56 -9.57 2.33 -11.30
CA THR A 56 -10.41 1.33 -10.62
C THR A 56 -10.91 1.91 -9.30
N LYS A 57 -12.06 1.41 -8.81
CA LYS A 57 -12.59 1.76 -7.50
C LYS A 57 -12.35 0.60 -6.54
N LEU A 58 -11.96 0.92 -5.31
CA LEU A 58 -11.77 -0.06 -4.24
C LEU A 58 -12.68 0.26 -3.07
N ASP A 59 -13.74 -0.54 -2.96
CA ASP A 59 -14.77 -0.38 -1.94
C ASP A 59 -14.50 -1.21 -0.68
N SER A 60 -15.30 -0.93 0.35
CA SER A 60 -15.34 -1.70 1.60
C SER A 60 -13.97 -1.80 2.29
N ILE A 61 -13.24 -0.69 2.32
CA ILE A 61 -12.04 -0.54 3.13
C ILE A 61 -12.42 0.25 4.39
N ILE A 62 -11.78 -0.05 5.51
CA ILE A 62 -11.89 0.77 6.72
C ILE A 62 -10.66 1.68 6.76
N ILE A 63 -10.87 2.98 6.58
CA ILE A 63 -9.81 3.99 6.64
C ILE A 63 -10.27 5.10 7.61
N GLY A 64 -9.39 5.49 8.53
CA GLY A 64 -9.71 6.45 9.60
C GLY A 64 -10.61 5.87 10.68
N ASN A 65 -11.19 6.76 11.49
CA ASN A 65 -12.15 6.37 12.51
C ASN A 65 -13.50 6.10 11.86
N ARG A 66 -14.22 5.10 12.39
CA ARG A 66 -15.64 4.94 12.08
C ARG A 66 -16.35 6.17 12.64
N GLY A 67 -16.90 7.01 11.76
CA GLY A 67 -17.74 8.13 12.21
C GLY A 67 -18.93 7.62 13.00
N GLU A 68 -19.47 8.46 13.88
CA GLU A 68 -20.74 8.16 14.55
C GLU A 68 -21.81 7.88 13.47
N ASP A 69 -22.54 6.78 13.63
CA ASP A 69 -23.59 6.30 12.72
C ASP A 69 -23.16 5.94 11.28
N LEU A 70 -21.86 5.82 11.00
CA LEU A 70 -21.35 5.30 9.75
C LEU A 70 -20.92 3.83 9.91
N ASN A 71 -21.16 3.01 8.89
CA ASN A 71 -20.68 1.61 8.86
C ASN A 71 -19.13 1.50 8.80
N GLY A 72 -18.44 2.64 8.66
CA GLY A 72 -16.98 2.74 8.59
C GLY A 72 -16.37 2.23 7.28
N LEU A 73 -17.19 1.77 6.34
CA LEU A 73 -16.76 1.33 5.04
C LEU A 73 -16.60 2.54 4.13
N GLN A 74 -15.44 2.63 3.51
CA GLN A 74 -15.04 3.72 2.63
C GLN A 74 -14.62 3.16 1.27
N ARG A 75 -14.64 4.04 0.28
CA ARG A 75 -14.23 3.82 -1.10
C ARG A 75 -12.95 4.62 -1.37
N LEU A 76 -12.00 4.00 -2.08
CA LEU A 76 -10.86 4.67 -2.67
C LEU A 76 -10.96 4.60 -4.19
N GLU A 77 -10.62 5.69 -4.86
CA GLU A 77 -10.27 5.61 -6.28
C GLU A 77 -8.79 5.29 -6.38
N ILE A 78 -8.45 4.27 -7.17
CA ILE A 78 -7.09 3.78 -7.34
C ILE A 78 -6.78 3.73 -8.82
N VAL A 79 -5.77 4.48 -9.22
CA VAL A 79 -5.15 4.31 -10.54
C VAL A 79 -4.09 3.22 -10.42
N VAL A 80 -4.33 2.09 -11.10
CA VAL A 80 -3.34 1.03 -11.20
C VAL A 80 -2.45 1.29 -12.40
N GLU A 81 -1.16 1.45 -12.15
CA GLU A 81 -0.13 1.66 -13.16
C GLU A 81 0.66 0.35 -13.35
N GLU A 82 0.63 -0.23 -14.55
CA GLU A 82 1.48 -1.37 -14.90
C GLU A 82 2.57 -0.98 -15.90
N TYR A 83 3.81 -1.35 -15.58
CA TYR A 83 5.00 -1.11 -16.40
C TYR A 83 5.63 -2.44 -16.81
N ARG A 84 6.27 -2.49 -17.99
CA ARG A 84 7.18 -3.59 -18.34
C ARG A 84 8.60 -3.21 -17.93
N ARG A 85 9.32 -4.12 -17.29
CA ARG A 85 10.72 -3.89 -16.93
C ARG A 85 11.64 -4.22 -18.12
N GLY A 86 11.89 -3.24 -18.99
CA GLY A 86 12.72 -3.45 -20.19
C GLY A 86 12.23 -4.61 -21.06
N SER A 87 13.13 -5.50 -21.51
CA SER A 87 12.80 -6.70 -22.29
C SER A 87 12.26 -7.88 -21.46
N SER A 88 12.18 -7.73 -20.13
CA SER A 88 11.70 -8.80 -19.25
C SER A 88 10.18 -8.97 -19.36
N ARG A 89 9.72 -10.21 -19.20
CA ARG A 89 8.29 -10.54 -19.09
C ARG A 89 7.66 -10.03 -17.79
N ASN A 90 8.47 -9.61 -16.82
CA ASN A 90 8.00 -9.19 -15.50
C ASN A 90 7.41 -7.77 -15.55
N LYS A 91 6.14 -7.69 -15.19
CA LYS A 91 5.43 -6.43 -14.98
C LYS A 91 5.67 -5.91 -13.56
N ILE A 92 5.81 -4.59 -13.45
CA ILE A 92 5.81 -3.86 -12.17
C ILE A 92 4.45 -3.21 -12.03
N THR A 93 3.80 -3.44 -10.90
CA THR A 93 2.50 -2.84 -10.57
C THR A 93 2.71 -1.71 -9.57
N ARG A 94 1.96 -0.61 -9.73
CA ARG A 94 1.89 0.48 -8.78
C ARG A 94 0.45 0.95 -8.62
N PHE A 95 0.14 1.47 -7.44
CA PHE A 95 -1.13 2.10 -7.13
C PHE A 95 -0.88 3.59 -6.88
N GLN A 96 -1.85 4.40 -7.26
CA GLN A 96 -2.01 5.75 -6.76
C GLN A 96 -3.45 5.90 -6.30
N SER A 97 -3.66 5.92 -4.98
CA SER A 97 -4.99 6.17 -4.44
C SER A 97 -5.25 7.66 -4.27
N SER A 98 -6.47 8.08 -4.59
CA SER A 98 -7.00 9.42 -4.37
C SER A 98 -8.35 9.37 -3.64
N ILE A 99 -8.68 10.47 -2.97
CA ILE A 99 -9.96 10.66 -2.29
C ILE A 99 -10.95 11.29 -3.26
N LEU A 100 -12.18 10.76 -3.31
CA LEU A 100 -13.32 11.42 -3.94
C LEU A 100 -13.92 12.46 -3.01
N SER A 101 -14.25 13.65 -3.53
CA SER A 101 -15.22 14.54 -2.88
C SER A 101 -16.58 13.85 -2.82
N ALA A 102 -17.30 14.02 -1.71
CA ALA A 102 -18.45 13.21 -1.29
C ALA A 102 -19.73 13.36 -2.16
N ASP A 103 -19.64 13.96 -3.34
CA ASP A 103 -20.81 14.50 -4.07
C ASP A 103 -21.33 13.61 -5.20
N ASN A 104 -20.73 12.45 -5.45
CA ASN A 104 -21.16 11.54 -6.53
C ASN A 104 -21.82 10.26 -5.99
N ILE A 105 -23.11 10.09 -6.29
CA ILE A 105 -23.84 8.84 -6.11
C ILE A 105 -23.53 7.96 -7.33
N ASP A 106 -22.75 6.91 -7.11
CA ASP A 106 -22.41 5.94 -8.17
C ASP A 106 -23.49 4.86 -8.35
N HIS A 107 -23.54 4.27 -9.55
CA HIS A 107 -24.35 3.10 -9.84
C HIS A 107 -23.91 1.88 -9.02
N CYS A 108 -24.86 1.13 -8.44
CA CYS A 108 -24.57 -0.09 -7.70
C CYS A 108 -24.24 -1.25 -8.66
N GLU A 109 -23.06 -1.87 -8.52
CA GLU A 109 -22.63 -3.02 -9.34
C GLU A 109 -23.22 -4.37 -8.87
N LEU A 110 -24.12 -4.35 -7.89
CA LEU A 110 -24.85 -5.54 -7.47
C LEU A 110 -25.97 -5.83 -8.46
N VAL A 111 -25.78 -6.85 -9.29
CA VAL A 111 -26.79 -7.31 -10.26
C VAL A 111 -27.32 -8.66 -9.80
N ALA A 112 -28.62 -8.74 -9.51
CA ALA A 112 -29.31 -9.97 -9.07
C ALA A 112 -28.66 -10.67 -7.85
N GLY A 113 -28.21 -9.88 -6.86
CA GLY A 113 -27.57 -10.39 -5.64
C GLY A 113 -26.13 -10.90 -5.84
N ARG A 114 -25.55 -10.72 -7.03
CA ARG A 114 -24.15 -11.01 -7.32
C ARG A 114 -23.39 -9.72 -7.59
N TYR A 115 -22.20 -9.62 -7.01
CA TYR A 115 -21.27 -8.55 -7.31
C TYR A 115 -20.54 -8.85 -8.62
N VAL A 116 -20.81 -8.04 -9.65
CA VAL A 116 -20.21 -8.17 -10.98
C VAL A 116 -19.28 -6.98 -11.19
N ASP A 117 -18.04 -7.12 -10.72
CA ASP A 117 -16.96 -6.18 -11.02
C ASP A 117 -16.31 -6.58 -12.35
N GLU A 118 -16.39 -5.69 -13.35
CA GLU A 118 -15.82 -5.88 -14.69
C GLU A 118 -14.29 -5.79 -14.69
N ASN A 119 -13.69 -5.15 -13.68
CA ASN A 119 -12.25 -4.87 -13.58
C ASN A 119 -11.60 -5.58 -12.38
N LYS A 120 -11.86 -6.89 -12.24
CA LYS A 120 -11.26 -7.73 -11.17
C LYS A 120 -9.73 -7.84 -11.28
N LEU A 121 -9.04 -6.85 -10.76
CA LEU A 121 -7.61 -6.90 -10.53
C LEU A 121 -7.35 -7.66 -9.24
N ILE A 122 -6.95 -8.94 -9.36
CA ILE A 122 -6.63 -9.80 -8.20
C ILE A 122 -5.61 -9.16 -7.24
N GLY A 123 -4.69 -8.36 -7.77
CA GLY A 123 -3.72 -7.61 -6.97
C GLY A 123 -4.36 -6.57 -6.04
N LEU A 124 -5.43 -5.92 -6.50
CA LEU A 124 -6.18 -4.92 -5.74
C LEU A 124 -7.01 -5.58 -4.64
N TRP A 125 -7.61 -6.75 -4.93
CA TRP A 125 -8.33 -7.54 -3.92
C TRP A 125 -7.39 -8.07 -2.82
N ASN A 126 -6.18 -8.50 -3.20
CA ASN A 126 -5.14 -8.88 -2.24
C ASN A 126 -4.70 -7.68 -1.39
N PHE A 127 -4.57 -6.50 -1.98
CA PHE A 127 -4.25 -5.27 -1.25
C PHE A 127 -5.34 -4.92 -0.24
N LYS A 128 -6.61 -4.90 -0.67
CA LYS A 128 -7.76 -4.70 0.22
C LYS A 128 -7.73 -5.64 1.41
N THR A 129 -7.63 -6.94 1.16
CA THR A 129 -7.61 -7.96 2.22
C THR A 129 -6.41 -7.80 3.16
N TRP A 130 -5.24 -7.44 2.62
CA TRP A 130 -4.04 -7.18 3.42
C TRP A 130 -4.21 -5.94 4.32
N LEU A 131 -4.76 -4.86 3.76
CA LEU A 131 -4.99 -3.59 4.44
C LEU A 131 -6.06 -3.72 5.54
N THR A 132 -7.22 -4.32 5.24
CA THR A 132 -8.30 -4.53 6.22
C THR A 132 -8.00 -5.61 7.27
N GLY A 133 -6.92 -6.39 7.07
CA GLY A 133 -6.41 -7.33 8.06
C GLY A 133 -5.57 -6.64 9.12
N VAL A 134 -4.25 -6.62 8.95
CA VAL A 134 -3.30 -6.15 9.98
C VAL A 134 -3.28 -4.62 10.09
N HIS A 135 -3.71 -3.91 9.05
CA HIS A 135 -3.55 -2.46 8.91
C HIS A 135 -4.88 -1.70 8.87
N HIS A 136 -5.94 -2.26 9.47
CA HIS A 136 -7.30 -1.71 9.45
C HIS A 136 -7.46 -0.36 10.17
N HIS A 137 -6.48 0.03 10.99
CA HIS A 137 -6.38 1.36 11.59
C HIS A 137 -5.54 2.33 10.73
N CYS A 138 -5.66 2.24 9.40
CA CYS A 138 -4.96 3.14 8.50
C CYS A 138 -5.73 4.45 8.35
N SER A 139 -5.11 5.60 8.64
CA SER A 139 -5.66 6.91 8.29
C SER A 139 -5.46 7.22 6.81
N ILE A 140 -6.35 7.99 6.20
CA ILE A 140 -6.29 8.31 4.76
C ILE A 140 -4.98 9.00 4.36
N GLY A 141 -4.48 9.94 5.18
CA GLY A 141 -3.21 10.63 4.93
C GLY A 141 -1.97 9.72 4.90
N LYS A 142 -2.12 8.44 5.27
CA LYS A 142 -1.03 7.45 5.33
C LYS A 142 -1.21 6.26 4.40
N VAL A 143 -2.31 6.21 3.63
CA VAL A 143 -2.62 5.07 2.75
C VAL A 143 -1.49 4.80 1.74
N HIS A 144 -0.89 5.86 1.19
CA HIS A 144 0.23 5.78 0.26
C HIS A 144 1.44 5.01 0.82
N ARG A 145 1.68 5.04 2.14
CA ARG A 145 2.77 4.28 2.76
C ARG A 145 2.48 2.78 2.79
N TYR A 146 1.23 2.41 3.02
CA TYR A 146 0.79 1.02 2.97
C TYR A 146 0.74 0.49 1.53
N GLU A 147 0.39 1.34 0.55
CA GLU A 147 0.57 1.02 -0.87
C GLU A 147 2.03 0.73 -1.19
N ASN A 148 2.93 1.63 -0.79
CA ASN A 148 4.37 1.46 -1.02
C ASN A 148 4.87 0.11 -0.48
N GLU A 149 4.48 -0.24 0.75
CA GLU A 149 4.86 -1.53 1.35
C GLU A 149 4.30 -2.73 0.60
N PHE A 150 2.99 -2.72 0.34
CA PHE A 150 2.34 -3.82 -0.35
C PHE A 150 2.94 -4.03 -1.74
N LEU A 151 3.10 -2.95 -2.49
CA LEU A 151 3.61 -2.97 -3.86
C LEU A 151 5.09 -3.35 -3.91
N PHE A 152 5.92 -2.86 -3.00
CA PHE A 152 7.31 -3.28 -2.90
C PHE A 152 7.42 -4.80 -2.69
N ARG A 153 6.60 -5.35 -1.80
CA ARG A 153 6.54 -6.79 -1.51
C ARG A 153 5.98 -7.58 -2.70
N LEU A 154 4.92 -7.09 -3.33
CA LEU A 154 4.30 -7.71 -4.51
C LEU A 154 5.28 -7.78 -5.69
N ASN A 155 6.00 -6.70 -5.98
CA ASN A 155 6.93 -6.60 -7.10
C ASN A 155 8.22 -7.41 -6.85
N ASN A 156 8.61 -7.61 -5.60
CA ASN A 156 9.77 -8.44 -5.22
C ASN A 156 9.39 -9.86 -4.77
N ARG A 157 8.15 -10.31 -4.97
CA ARG A 157 7.66 -11.62 -4.47
C ARG A 157 8.42 -12.84 -4.99
N HIS A 158 9.09 -12.72 -6.14
CA HIS A 158 9.90 -13.77 -6.75
C HIS A 158 11.38 -13.73 -6.33
N ARG A 159 11.76 -12.71 -5.54
CA ARG A 159 13.13 -12.44 -5.05
C ARG A 159 13.13 -12.34 -3.52
N GLN A 160 12.42 -13.25 -2.84
CA GLN A 160 12.23 -13.18 -1.38
C GLN A 160 13.53 -13.36 -0.60
N ASP A 161 14.48 -14.10 -1.15
CA ASP A 161 15.85 -14.23 -0.67
C ASP A 161 16.60 -12.88 -0.66
N MET A 162 16.35 -12.04 -1.67
CA MET A 162 17.02 -10.74 -1.84
C MET A 162 16.22 -9.54 -1.35
N ILE A 163 14.93 -9.69 -1.02
CA ILE A 163 14.02 -8.58 -0.73
C ILE A 163 14.53 -7.69 0.41
N TRP A 164 15.13 -8.30 1.43
CA TRP A 164 15.71 -7.59 2.55
C TRP A 164 16.97 -6.79 2.14
N HIS A 165 17.86 -7.41 1.37
CA HIS A 165 19.07 -6.76 0.86
C HIS A 165 18.75 -5.57 -0.04
N ILE A 166 17.75 -5.72 -0.92
CA ILE A 166 17.23 -4.64 -1.77
C ILE A 166 16.76 -3.48 -0.89
N LEU A 167 15.93 -3.77 0.11
CA LEU A 167 15.38 -2.73 0.97
C LEU A 167 16.46 -2.00 1.77
N ILE A 168 17.44 -2.71 2.33
CA ILE A 168 18.52 -2.07 3.09
C ILE A 168 19.32 -1.12 2.19
N GLY A 169 19.66 -1.55 0.97
CA GLY A 169 20.32 -0.67 -0.01
C GLY A 169 19.48 0.57 -0.30
N GLU A 170 18.17 0.41 -0.47
CA GLU A 170 17.26 1.53 -0.70
C GLU A 170 17.14 2.46 0.50
N MET A 171 17.12 1.93 1.72
CA MET A 171 17.11 2.74 2.94
C MET A 171 18.37 3.59 3.11
N MET A 172 19.52 3.15 2.55
CA MET A 172 20.76 3.93 2.55
C MET A 172 20.75 5.04 1.49
N LEU A 173 20.02 4.85 0.40
CA LEU A 173 19.93 5.81 -0.72
C LEU A 173 18.73 6.76 -0.61
N ALA A 174 17.68 6.37 0.10
CA ALA A 174 16.46 7.15 0.25
C ALA A 174 16.74 8.42 1.05
N LYS A 175 16.02 9.50 0.71
CA LYS A 175 16.12 10.74 1.48
C LYS A 175 15.67 10.47 2.92
N PRO A 176 16.29 11.12 3.92
CA PRO A 176 15.86 10.99 5.30
C PRO A 176 14.38 11.36 5.49
N HIS A 177 13.66 10.57 6.30
CA HIS A 177 12.22 10.70 6.53
C HIS A 177 11.78 12.13 6.95
N TYR A 178 12.57 12.81 7.78
CA TYR A 178 12.26 14.16 8.26
C TYR A 178 12.22 15.23 7.14
N LEU A 179 12.77 14.94 5.96
CA LEU A 179 12.66 15.84 4.80
C LEU A 179 11.29 15.74 4.11
N TYR A 180 10.53 14.67 4.35
CA TYR A 180 9.18 14.50 3.82
C TYR A 180 8.11 15.12 4.72
N SER A 181 8.35 15.21 6.03
CA SER A 181 7.40 15.78 7.00
C SER A 181 7.26 17.30 6.94
N ASN A 182 8.23 18.00 6.35
CA ASN A 182 8.25 19.46 6.25
C ASN A 182 7.70 19.99 4.92
N ALA A 183 7.12 19.12 4.08
CA ALA A 183 6.56 19.46 2.77
C ALA A 183 5.01 19.43 2.74
N ALA A 184 4.37 19.49 3.91
CA ALA A 184 2.92 19.54 4.07
C ALA A 184 2.52 20.84 4.79
#